data_AF-A0A497RPV9-F1
#
_entry.id   AF-A0A497RPV9-F1
#
_cell.length_a   1.000
_cell.length_b   1.000
_cell.length_c   1.000
_cell.angle_alpha   90.00
_cell.angle_beta   90.00
_cell.angle_gamma   90.00
#
_symmetry.space_group_name_H-M   'P 1'
#
loop_
_entity.id
_entity.type
_entity.pdbx_description
1 polymer ?
#
loop_
_entity_poly.entity_id
_entity_poly.type
_entity_poly.pdbx_seq_one_letter_code
_entity_poly.pdbx_strand_id
1 'polypeptide(L)'
;MRFAIVAFGLRDLVERISSDYPQADVFNDLDFEFEDYDFLVLASELGGEEGERLISTIENLKCDFLIFCVTSTNFEGLQRSRVQANEIMKRVQRFEGAILSGFLSFEEIVEAIRVVIDEKLLEVP
;
A
#
# COMPACT_ATOMS: atom_id res chain seq x y z
N MET A 1 9.14 -14.96 8.82
CA MET A 1 8.63 -13.59 8.73
C MET A 1 7.13 -13.65 8.53
N ARG A 2 6.35 -13.06 9.43
CA ARG A 2 4.91 -12.91 9.28
C ARG A 2 4.65 -11.54 8.69
N PHE A 3 4.01 -11.49 7.53
CA PHE A 3 3.65 -10.21 6.90
C PHE A 3 2.21 -10.20 6.44
N ALA A 4 1.66 -8.99 6.35
CA ALA A 4 0.30 -8.77 5.88
C ALA A 4 0.24 -7.77 4.74
N ILE A 5 -0.79 -7.93 3.91
CA ILE A 5 -1.17 -6.96 2.88
C ILE A 5 -2.48 -6.31 3.32
N VAL A 6 -2.47 -4.99 3.44
CA VAL A 6 -3.56 -4.20 4.01
C VAL A 6 -4.07 -3.25 2.94
N ALA A 7 -5.34 -3.41 2.58
CA ALA A 7 -6.00 -2.66 1.51
C ALA A 7 -6.85 -1.51 2.08
N PHE A 8 -6.48 -0.28 1.77
CA PHE A 8 -7.30 0.93 1.91
C PHE A 8 -7.91 1.24 0.55
N GLY A 9 -9.02 0.58 0.23
CA GLY A 9 -9.48 0.46 -1.15
C GLY A 9 -8.64 -0.58 -1.93
N LEU A 10 -8.68 -0.53 -3.26
CA LEU A 10 -7.93 -1.47 -4.14
C LEU A 10 -8.15 -2.96 -3.82
N ARG A 11 -9.34 -3.35 -3.38
CA ARG A 11 -9.64 -4.73 -2.96
C ARG A 11 -9.34 -5.75 -4.05
N ASP A 12 -9.80 -5.48 -5.27
CA ASP A 12 -9.58 -6.36 -6.42
C ASP A 12 -8.08 -6.60 -6.69
N LEU A 13 -7.25 -5.56 -6.48
CA LEU A 13 -5.79 -5.67 -6.62
C LEU A 13 -5.22 -6.60 -5.56
N VAL A 14 -5.59 -6.37 -4.29
CA VAL A 14 -5.07 -7.15 -3.16
C VAL A 14 -5.53 -8.61 -3.23
N GLU A 15 -6.78 -8.85 -3.59
CA GLU A 15 -7.31 -10.20 -3.85
C GLU A 15 -6.52 -10.89 -4.97
N ARG A 16 -6.23 -10.17 -6.07
CA ARG A 16 -5.47 -10.73 -7.20
C ARG A 16 -4.04 -11.11 -6.80
N ILE A 17 -3.36 -10.31 -6.00
CA ILE A 17 -1.97 -10.62 -5.60
C ILE A 17 -1.89 -11.61 -4.44
N SER A 18 -2.95 -11.77 -3.65
CA SER A 18 -2.98 -12.73 -2.54
C SER A 18 -2.67 -14.16 -2.97
N SER A 19 -3.01 -14.54 -4.21
CA SER A 19 -2.69 -15.85 -4.78
C SER A 19 -1.20 -16.08 -4.95
N ASP A 20 -0.43 -15.01 -5.15
CA ASP A 20 1.00 -15.05 -5.40
C ASP A 20 1.78 -15.11 -4.06
N TYR A 21 1.14 -14.72 -2.95
CA TYR A 21 1.69 -14.68 -1.61
C TYR A 21 0.81 -15.44 -0.60
N PRO A 22 0.70 -16.78 -0.69
CA PRO A 22 -0.17 -17.57 0.18
C PRO A 22 0.20 -17.53 1.67
N GLN A 23 1.40 -17.07 2.00
CA GLN A 23 1.88 -16.87 3.36
C GLN A 23 1.50 -15.50 3.95
N ALA A 24 0.94 -14.58 3.15
CA ALA A 24 0.55 -13.26 3.59
C ALA A 24 -0.87 -13.27 4.16
N ASP A 25 -1.05 -12.70 5.35
CA ASP A 25 -2.38 -12.39 5.86
C ASP A 25 -2.95 -11.18 5.08
N VAL A 26 -4.22 -11.21 4.67
CA VAL A 26 -4.82 -10.16 3.83
C VAL A 26 -5.97 -9.48 4.56
N PHE A 27 -5.91 -8.15 4.63
CA PHE A 27 -6.91 -7.32 5.29
C PHE A 27 -7.45 -6.26 4.33
N ASN A 28 -8.76 -6.03 4.36
CA ASN A 28 -9.44 -4.99 3.58
C ASN A 28 -9.76 -3.73 4.40
N ASP A 29 -9.21 -3.67 5.62
CA ASP A 29 -9.30 -2.56 6.57
C ASP A 29 -8.32 -2.80 7.75
N LEU A 30 -8.33 -1.92 8.75
CA LEU A 30 -7.57 -1.97 10.00
C LEU A 30 -8.12 -2.94 11.06
N ASP A 31 -8.89 -3.96 10.69
CA ASP A 31 -9.39 -4.98 11.62
C ASP A 31 -8.30 -6.01 11.98
N PHE A 32 -7.11 -5.54 12.38
CA PHE A 32 -5.99 -6.38 12.83
C PHE A 32 -5.01 -5.63 13.73
N GLU A 33 -4.29 -6.35 14.58
CA GLU A 33 -3.23 -5.79 15.41
C GLU A 33 -1.89 -5.82 14.64
N PHE A 34 -1.38 -4.63 14.28
CA PHE A 34 -0.12 -4.50 13.53
C PHE A 34 1.12 -4.96 14.32
N GLU A 35 1.01 -5.11 15.65
CA GLU A 35 2.11 -5.59 16.51
C GLU A 35 2.42 -7.09 16.31
N ASP A 36 1.51 -7.84 15.68
CA ASP A 36 1.68 -9.27 15.37
C ASP A 36 2.50 -9.53 14.09
N TYR A 37 2.87 -8.48 13.36
CA TYR A 37 3.51 -8.58 12.05
C TYR A 37 4.92 -7.97 12.05
N ASP A 38 5.84 -8.68 11.40
CA ASP A 38 7.21 -8.20 11.19
C ASP A 38 7.22 -7.09 10.12
N PHE A 39 6.32 -7.21 9.14
CA PHE A 39 6.30 -6.42 7.92
C PHE A 39 4.87 -6.21 7.39
N LEU A 40 4.55 -5.02 6.87
CA LEU A 40 3.26 -4.71 6.25
C LEU A 40 3.39 -4.15 4.83
N VAL A 41 2.50 -4.55 3.92
CA VAL A 41 2.29 -3.89 2.63
C VAL A 41 1.00 -3.10 2.71
N LEU A 42 1.07 -1.78 2.69
CA LEU A 42 -0.09 -0.90 2.74
C LEU A 42 -0.47 -0.49 1.31
N ALA A 43 -1.56 -1.01 0.78
CA ALA A 43 -2.07 -0.70 -0.55
C ALA A 43 -3.22 0.32 -0.44
N SER A 44 -3.17 1.45 -1.15
CA SER A 44 -4.21 2.49 -1.02
C SER A 44 -4.57 3.20 -2.32
N GLU A 45 -5.85 3.51 -2.50
CA GLU A 45 -6.29 4.48 -3.50
C GLU A 45 -6.16 5.92 -2.96
N LEU A 46 -5.43 6.77 -3.68
CA LEU A 46 -5.32 8.19 -3.37
C LEU A 46 -6.37 9.01 -4.11
N GLY A 47 -6.71 10.17 -3.53
CA GLY A 47 -7.67 11.13 -4.05
C GLY A 47 -8.98 11.20 -3.26
N GLY A 48 -9.14 10.36 -2.24
CA GLY A 48 -10.33 10.27 -1.40
C GLY A 48 -10.04 9.81 0.02
N GLU A 49 -11.07 9.27 0.69
CA GLU A 49 -11.03 8.88 2.11
C GLU A 49 -9.99 7.79 2.39
N GLU A 50 -9.82 6.82 1.48
CA GLU A 50 -8.84 5.74 1.66
C GLU A 50 -7.40 6.24 1.81
N GLY A 51 -7.02 7.26 1.02
CA GLY A 51 -5.73 7.92 1.18
C GLY A 51 -5.60 8.67 2.51
N GLU A 52 -6.69 9.24 3.04
CA GLU A 52 -6.69 9.88 4.37
C GLU A 52 -6.52 8.83 5.49
N ARG A 53 -7.12 7.65 5.33
CA ARG A 53 -6.98 6.51 6.26
C ARG A 53 -5.58 5.92 6.25
N LEU A 54 -4.95 5.79 5.08
CA LEU A 54 -3.55 5.37 5.00
C LEU A 54 -2.66 6.35 5.78
N ILE A 55 -2.83 7.66 5.55
CA ILE A 55 -2.03 8.71 6.20
C ILE A 55 -2.15 8.66 7.73
N SER A 56 -3.36 8.46 8.27
CA SER A 56 -3.54 8.34 9.72
C SER A 56 -2.97 7.04 10.28
N THR A 57 -2.96 5.97 9.48
CA THR A 57 -2.40 4.67 9.89
C THR A 57 -0.89 4.74 10.05
N ILE A 58 -0.18 5.28 9.06
CA ILE A 58 1.30 5.25 9.03
C ILE A 58 1.94 5.97 10.22
N GLU A 59 1.25 6.91 10.85
CA GLU A 59 1.75 7.61 12.05
C GLU A 59 1.89 6.69 13.27
N ASN A 60 1.14 5.59 13.31
CA ASN A 60 1.04 4.69 14.46
C ASN A 60 1.80 3.37 14.28
N LEU A 61 2.33 3.11 13.08
CA LEU A 61 3.04 1.87 12.77
C LEU A 61 4.45 1.87 13.36
N LYS A 62 4.81 0.73 13.96
CA LYS A 62 6.13 0.50 14.56
C LYS A 62 6.92 -0.62 13.88
N CYS A 63 6.27 -1.44 13.07
CA CYS A 63 6.90 -2.48 12.25
C CYS A 63 7.43 -1.90 10.94
N ASP A 64 8.17 -2.69 10.18
CA ASP A 64 8.56 -2.31 8.82
C ASP A 64 7.32 -2.29 7.91
N PHE A 65 7.28 -1.35 6.96
CA PHE A 65 6.18 -1.28 6.00
C PHE A 65 6.60 -0.75 4.63
N LEU A 66 5.92 -1.24 3.59
CA LEU A 66 5.95 -0.71 2.23
C LEU A 66 4.63 0.02 1.96
N ILE A 67 4.69 1.12 1.21
CA ILE A 67 3.52 1.87 0.78
C ILE A 67 3.34 1.72 -0.73
N PHE A 68 2.21 1.16 -1.13
CA PHE A 68 1.79 1.07 -2.52
C PHE A 68 0.51 1.88 -2.74
N CYS A 69 0.60 2.92 -3.56
CA CYS A 69 -0.52 3.82 -3.80
C CYS A 69 -0.87 3.90 -5.27
N VAL A 70 -2.16 4.02 -5.60
CA VAL A 70 -2.63 4.33 -6.95
C VAL A 70 -3.39 5.66 -6.92
N THR A 71 -3.03 6.60 -7.80
CA THR A 71 -3.71 7.90 -7.86
C THR A 71 -5.08 7.80 -8.51
N SER A 72 -6.02 8.62 -8.08
CA SER A 72 -7.28 8.82 -8.82
C SER A 72 -7.02 9.31 -10.25
N THR A 73 -7.99 9.11 -11.14
CA THR A 73 -7.91 9.49 -12.57
C THR A 73 -8.71 10.74 -12.93
N ASN A 74 -9.63 11.17 -12.06
CA ASN A 74 -10.38 12.42 -12.27
C ASN A 74 -9.59 13.64 -11.77
N PHE A 75 -9.87 14.83 -12.31
CA PHE A 75 -9.05 16.02 -12.06
C PHE A 75 -8.99 16.43 -10.57
N GLU A 76 -10.13 16.43 -9.89
CA GLU A 76 -10.21 16.76 -8.46
C GLU A 76 -9.45 15.71 -7.61
N GLY A 77 -9.69 14.43 -7.91
CA GLY A 77 -9.01 13.30 -7.29
C GLY A 77 -7.50 13.33 -7.51
N LEU A 78 -7.01 13.75 -8.69
CA LEU A 78 -5.59 13.93 -8.96
C LEU A 78 -4.97 15.04 -8.10
N GLN A 79 -5.67 16.17 -7.94
CA GLN A 79 -5.22 17.26 -7.05
C GLN A 79 -5.12 16.78 -5.60
N ARG A 80 -6.12 16.04 -5.12
CA ARG A 80 -6.13 15.44 -3.78
C ARG A 80 -5.05 14.37 -3.64
N SER A 81 -4.87 13.51 -4.64
CA SER A 81 -3.82 12.49 -4.68
C SER A 81 -2.43 13.09 -4.52
N ARG A 82 -2.17 14.21 -5.20
CA ARG A 82 -0.90 14.96 -5.07
C ARG A 82 -0.68 15.45 -3.63
N VAL A 83 -1.72 15.99 -2.99
CA VAL A 83 -1.62 16.46 -1.60
C VAL A 83 -1.34 15.28 -0.67
N GLN A 84 -2.07 14.19 -0.81
CA GLN A 84 -1.91 12.98 0.00
C GLN A 84 -0.54 12.32 -0.18
N ALA A 85 -0.08 12.17 -1.43
CA ALA A 85 1.26 11.65 -1.72
C ALA A 85 2.36 12.48 -1.03
N ASN A 86 2.28 13.81 -1.13
CA ASN A 86 3.22 14.70 -0.43
C ASN A 86 3.15 14.52 1.10
N GLU A 87 1.97 14.27 1.64
CA GLU A 87 1.73 14.15 3.08
C GLU A 87 2.25 12.82 3.64
N ILE A 88 2.16 11.74 2.85
CA ILE A 88 2.83 10.45 3.10
C ILE A 88 4.35 10.66 3.13
N MET A 89 4.92 11.28 2.08
CA MET A 89 6.37 11.48 1.95
C MET A 89 6.98 12.33 3.09
N LYS A 90 6.18 13.20 3.73
CA LYS A 90 6.62 13.98 4.90
C LYS A 90 6.61 13.19 6.21
N ARG A 91 5.78 12.16 6.32
CA ARG A 91 5.61 11.36 7.54
C ARG A 91 6.58 10.21 7.64
N VAL A 92 6.91 9.60 6.51
CA VAL A 92 7.85 8.49 6.46
C VAL A 92 9.28 9.03 6.44
N GLN A 93 10.17 8.46 7.26
CA GLN A 93 11.59 8.86 7.24
C GLN A 93 12.27 8.48 5.92
N ARG A 94 11.93 7.29 5.42
CA ARG A 94 12.36 6.78 4.11
C ARG A 94 11.16 6.12 3.46
N PHE A 95 10.78 6.61 2.29
CA PHE A 95 9.71 5.99 1.52
C PHE A 95 10.23 4.72 0.86
N GLU A 96 9.59 3.59 1.15
CA GLU A 96 9.79 2.31 0.48
C GLU A 96 8.45 1.87 -0.13
N GLY A 97 8.45 1.52 -1.42
CA GLY A 97 7.26 1.16 -2.18
C GLY A 97 7.07 2.00 -3.45
N ALA A 98 5.82 2.26 -3.84
CA ALA A 98 5.50 2.96 -5.09
C ALA A 98 4.24 3.81 -5.00
N ILE A 99 4.22 4.94 -5.71
CA ILE A 99 3.00 5.72 -5.98
C ILE A 99 2.81 5.74 -7.49
N LEU A 100 1.77 5.07 -7.97
CA LEU A 100 1.51 4.83 -9.38
C LEU A 100 0.35 5.67 -9.89
N SER A 101 0.40 5.95 -11.19
CA SER A 101 -0.70 6.57 -11.90
C SER A 101 -1.86 5.58 -12.03
N GLY A 102 -3.08 6.00 -11.66
CA GLY A 102 -4.31 5.24 -11.94
C GLY A 102 -4.68 5.10 -13.42
N PHE A 103 -3.90 5.70 -14.32
CA PHE A 103 -4.01 5.47 -15.77
C PHE A 103 -3.29 4.20 -16.24
N LEU A 104 -2.48 3.57 -15.38
CA LEU A 104 -1.90 2.27 -15.68
C LEU A 104 -3.00 1.21 -15.73
N SER A 105 -2.78 0.18 -16.55
CA SER A 105 -3.67 -0.97 -16.57
C SER A 105 -3.59 -1.74 -15.24
N PHE A 106 -4.66 -2.48 -14.94
CA PHE A 106 -4.70 -3.31 -13.75
C PHE A 106 -3.51 -4.29 -13.66
N GLU A 107 -3.13 -4.92 -14.78
CA GLU A 107 -2.00 -5.85 -14.81
C GLU A 107 -0.65 -5.16 -14.58
N GLU A 108 -0.46 -3.93 -15.07
CA GLU A 108 0.75 -3.15 -14.77
C GLU A 108 0.84 -2.79 -13.29
N ILE A 109 -0.30 -2.49 -12.65
CA ILE A 109 -0.38 -2.20 -11.21
C ILE A 109 -0.09 -3.46 -10.40
N VAL A 110 -0.68 -4.61 -10.79
CA VAL A 110 -0.43 -5.93 -10.19
C VAL A 110 1.06 -6.27 -10.26
N GLU A 111 1.69 -6.11 -11.42
CA GLU A 111 3.10 -6.45 -11.57
C GLU A 111 4.00 -5.51 -10.75
N ALA A 112 3.67 -4.22 -10.70
CA ALA A 112 4.44 -3.26 -9.93
C ALA A 112 4.42 -3.54 -8.42
N ILE A 113 3.28 -3.90 -7.85
CA ILE A 113 3.23 -4.27 -6.42
C ILE A 113 3.98 -5.58 -6.16
N ARG A 114 3.93 -6.54 -7.08
CA ARG A 114 4.68 -7.80 -6.96
C ARG A 114 6.19 -7.58 -6.92
N VAL A 115 6.72 -6.77 -7.83
CA VAL A 115 8.14 -6.39 -7.84
C VAL A 115 8.56 -5.79 -6.50
N VAL A 116 7.76 -4.85 -5.96
CA VAL A 116 8.03 -4.19 -4.67
C VAL A 116 8.04 -5.19 -3.51
N ILE A 117 7.10 -6.12 -3.46
CA ILE A 117 7.04 -7.14 -2.41
C ILE A 117 8.21 -8.11 -2.55
N ASP A 118 8.46 -8.62 -3.75
CA ASP A 118 9.51 -9.62 -4.02
C ASP A 118 10.90 -9.07 -3.66
N GLU A 119 11.19 -7.81 -4.01
CA GLU A 119 12.43 -7.14 -3.61
C GLU A 119 12.60 -7.14 -2.09
N LYS A 120 11.55 -6.82 -1.33
CA LYS A 120 11.60 -6.84 0.14
C LYS A 120 11.79 -8.23 0.71
N LEU A 121 11.13 -9.24 0.13
CA LEU A 121 11.26 -10.64 0.57
C LEU A 121 12.66 -11.20 0.33
N LEU A 122 13.39 -10.69 -0.68
CA LEU A 122 14.77 -11.10 -0.99
C LEU A 122 15.81 -10.44 -0.07
N GLU A 123 15.50 -9.30 0.53
CA GLU A 123 16.39 -8.59 1.47
C GLU A 123 16.46 -9.26 2.85
N VAL A 124 15.50 -10.12 3.18
CA VAL A 124 15.40 -10.77 4.49
C VAL A 124 16.03 -12.18 4.41
N PRO A 125 17.19 -12.43 5.07
CA PRO A 125 17.91 -13.70 5.00
C PRO A 125 17.21 -14.88 5.69
#